data_AF-A0A1S3JBP0-F1
#
_entry.id   AF-A0A1S3JBP0-F1
#
_cell.length_a   1.000
_cell.length_b   1.000
_cell.length_c   1.000
_cell.angle_alpha   90.00
_cell.angle_beta   90.00
_cell.angle_gamma   90.00
#
_symmetry.space_group_name_H-M   'P 1'
#
loop_
_entity.id
_entity.type
_entity.pdbx_description
1 polymer ?
#
loop_
_entity_poly.entity_id
_entity_poly.type
_entity_poly.pdbx_seq_one_letter_code
_entity_poly.pdbx_strand_id
1 'polypeptide(L)'
;MREQKSNIISVLLLAILLLYTGLVCSKTSEGRYHVFKNSRFDGNIIKTLTSWSMTQCTVKCSGTPDCYGVNYNSASHECELYSNVGPHHLEGGLSTWSNGVREICDVPYGPFGGAGGNRFSDLDYAYKGHITGFDLQYGHDGIYSIRFVYGGVGTSIRGQTPGTPVSVVLSNNEFIHTVRVTEYQGVYLLVGSIALVTNTACYGPYGIETSPVSGKRIFFAIFNVMVNFVHLNGYNAYNTKCVQLLSMVDK
;
A
#
# COMPACT_ATOMS: atom_id res chain seq x y z
N MET A 1 41.45 -2.59 -38.98
CA MET A 1 40.31 -3.36 -38.43
C MET A 1 40.49 -3.74 -36.94
N ARG A 2 40.86 -2.80 -36.06
CA ARG A 2 40.92 -3.05 -34.60
C ARG A 2 40.03 -2.11 -33.77
N GLU A 3 39.50 -1.04 -34.36
CA GLU A 3 38.68 -0.06 -33.61
C GLU A 3 37.19 -0.41 -33.51
N GLN A 4 36.67 -1.31 -34.35
CA GLN A 4 35.21 -1.57 -34.38
C GLN A 4 34.72 -2.53 -33.27
N LYS A 5 35.62 -3.24 -32.56
CA LYS A 5 35.25 -4.20 -31.51
C LYS A 5 34.98 -3.57 -30.14
N SER A 6 35.46 -2.36 -29.89
CA SER A 6 35.33 -1.68 -28.59
C SER A 6 33.89 -1.21 -28.31
N ASN A 7 33.16 -0.78 -29.35
CA ASN A 7 31.81 -0.22 -29.18
C ASN A 7 30.76 -1.26 -28.78
N ILE A 8 30.91 -2.52 -29.19
CA ILE A 8 29.90 -3.57 -28.91
C ILE A 8 29.89 -3.94 -27.43
N ILE A 9 31.06 -4.02 -26.80
CA ILE A 9 31.19 -4.39 -25.38
C ILE A 9 30.60 -3.30 -24.48
N SER A 10 30.81 -2.02 -24.83
CA SER A 10 30.30 -0.90 -24.05
C SER A 10 28.76 -0.81 -24.08
N VAL A 11 28.14 -1.05 -25.24
CA VAL A 11 26.68 -1.08 -25.37
C VAL A 11 26.06 -2.25 -24.62
N LEU A 12 26.70 -3.43 -24.66
CA LEU A 12 26.24 -4.61 -23.92
C LEU A 12 26.31 -4.41 -22.39
N LEU A 13 27.38 -3.81 -21.89
CA LEU A 13 27.51 -3.49 -20.46
C LEU A 13 26.44 -2.48 -20.01
N LEU A 14 26.14 -1.47 -20.83
CA LEU A 14 25.10 -0.49 -20.52
C LEU A 14 23.70 -1.13 -20.48
N ALA A 15 23.39 -2.03 -21.43
CA ALA A 15 22.12 -2.75 -21.47
C ALA A 15 21.96 -3.72 -20.29
N ILE A 16 23.03 -4.41 -19.88
CA ILE A 16 23.03 -5.28 -18.70
C ILE A 16 22.84 -4.45 -17.42
N LEU A 17 23.48 -3.26 -17.32
CA LEU A 17 23.31 -2.35 -16.19
C LEU A 17 21.87 -1.84 -16.08
N LEU A 18 21.24 -1.49 -17.22
CA LEU A 18 19.85 -1.05 -17.29
C LEU A 18 18.86 -2.18 -16.94
N LEU A 19 19.17 -3.42 -17.32
CA LEU A 19 18.38 -4.59 -16.91
C LEU A 19 18.53 -4.88 -15.40
N TYR A 20 19.73 -4.68 -14.84
CA TYR A 20 19.98 -4.90 -13.42
C TYR A 20 19.31 -3.85 -12.51
N THR A 21 19.27 -2.58 -12.93
CA THR A 21 18.56 -1.53 -12.17
C THR A 21 17.04 -1.65 -12.29
N GLY A 22 16.52 -2.17 -13.42
CA GLY A 22 15.09 -2.47 -13.60
C GLY A 22 14.59 -3.67 -12.77
N LEU A 23 15.46 -4.55 -12.28
CA LEU A 23 15.08 -5.77 -11.56
C LEU A 23 14.75 -5.57 -10.06
N VAL A 24 14.88 -4.36 -9.49
CA VAL A 24 14.60 -4.12 -8.06
C VAL A 24 13.09 -3.96 -7.75
N CYS A 25 12.22 -4.26 -8.73
CA CYS A 25 10.76 -4.22 -8.55
C CYS A 25 10.06 -5.42 -9.20
N SER A 26 10.43 -6.64 -8.81
CA SER A 26 9.66 -7.84 -9.17
C SER A 26 8.39 -7.95 -8.30
N LYS A 27 7.23 -8.13 -8.95
CA LYS A 27 5.91 -8.28 -8.33
C LYS A 27 5.67 -9.75 -7.98
N THR A 28 5.60 -10.07 -6.70
CA THR A 28 4.87 -11.25 -6.20
C THR A 28 3.90 -10.78 -5.12
N SER A 29 2.62 -10.65 -5.49
CA SER A 29 1.56 -10.33 -4.53
C SER A 29 0.84 -11.62 -4.15
N GLU A 30 1.40 -12.37 -3.21
CA GLU A 30 0.58 -13.30 -2.43
C GLU A 30 -0.37 -12.45 -1.58
N GLY A 31 -1.67 -12.50 -1.86
CA GLY A 31 -2.67 -11.82 -1.04
C GLY A 31 -2.69 -12.47 0.35
N ARG A 32 -2.32 -11.73 1.39
CA ARG A 32 -2.58 -12.11 2.78
C ARG A 32 -4.09 -11.98 3.05
N TYR A 33 -4.61 -12.65 4.07
CA TYR A 33 -6.02 -12.60 4.47
C TYR A 33 -6.14 -12.42 5.97
N HIS A 34 -7.09 -11.60 6.41
CA HIS A 34 -7.50 -11.51 7.81
C HIS A 34 -8.71 -12.42 8.03
N VAL A 35 -8.56 -13.39 8.92
CA VAL A 35 -9.57 -14.42 9.18
C VAL A 35 -10.26 -14.17 10.51
N PHE A 36 -11.59 -14.02 10.46
CA PHE A 36 -12.43 -13.86 11.63
C PHE A 36 -13.25 -15.13 11.84
N LYS A 37 -13.17 -15.71 13.04
CA LYS A 37 -13.95 -16.90 13.41
C LYS A 37 -15.34 -16.52 13.86
N ASN A 38 -16.27 -17.47 13.76
CA ASN A 38 -17.66 -17.32 14.20
C ASN A 38 -18.37 -16.14 13.53
N SER A 39 -18.07 -15.91 12.25
CA SER A 39 -18.56 -14.76 11.51
C SER A 39 -18.75 -15.11 10.04
N ARG A 40 -19.64 -14.35 9.39
CA ARG A 40 -19.96 -14.44 7.96
C ARG A 40 -20.13 -13.02 7.43
N PHE A 41 -19.62 -12.77 6.22
CA PHE A 41 -19.93 -11.54 5.49
C PHE A 41 -21.30 -11.64 4.84
N ASP A 42 -22.02 -10.53 4.86
CA ASP A 42 -23.07 -10.27 3.89
C ASP A 42 -22.46 -9.59 2.66
N GLY A 43 -22.92 -9.93 1.46
CA GLY A 43 -22.36 -9.37 0.23
C GLY A 43 -22.76 -10.12 -1.02
N ASN A 44 -22.21 -9.71 -2.16
CA ASN A 44 -22.46 -10.35 -3.44
C ASN A 44 -21.53 -11.55 -3.64
N ILE A 45 -22.08 -12.76 -3.41
CA ILE A 45 -21.40 -14.03 -3.70
C ILE A 45 -21.20 -14.13 -5.21
N ILE A 46 -19.95 -14.17 -5.65
CA ILE A 46 -19.60 -14.41 -7.06
C ILE A 46 -19.43 -15.89 -7.36
N LYS A 47 -19.09 -16.70 -6.36
CA LYS A 47 -18.90 -18.13 -6.54
C LYS A 47 -19.00 -18.88 -5.23
N THR A 48 -19.74 -19.98 -5.22
CA THR A 48 -19.71 -20.96 -4.12
C THR A 48 -19.03 -22.23 -4.61
N LEU A 49 -18.17 -22.80 -3.77
CA LEU A 49 -17.35 -23.96 -4.11
C LEU A 49 -17.01 -24.76 -2.85
N THR A 50 -16.52 -25.99 -3.02
CA THR A 50 -16.08 -26.82 -1.89
C THR A 50 -14.60 -26.61 -1.59
N SER A 51 -14.22 -26.38 -0.34
CA SER A 51 -12.82 -26.28 0.14
C SER A 51 -12.66 -27.02 1.46
N TRP A 52 -11.51 -27.65 1.70
CA TRP A 52 -11.29 -28.43 2.92
C TRP A 52 -10.78 -27.61 4.11
N SER A 53 -10.40 -26.35 3.85
CA SER A 53 -9.93 -25.43 4.87
C SER A 53 -10.16 -23.98 4.46
N MET A 54 -10.12 -23.09 5.46
CA MET A 54 -10.11 -21.66 5.24
C MET A 54 -8.96 -21.23 4.31
N THR A 55 -7.75 -21.76 4.52
CA THR A 55 -6.58 -21.45 3.68
C THR A 55 -6.79 -21.85 2.22
N GLN A 56 -7.42 -22.99 1.94
CA GLN A 56 -7.74 -23.36 0.56
C GLN A 56 -8.81 -22.44 -0.04
N CYS A 57 -9.77 -21.99 0.77
CA CYS A 57 -10.79 -21.04 0.35
C CYS A 57 -10.18 -19.69 -0.04
N THR A 58 -9.24 -19.16 0.76
CA THR A 58 -8.54 -17.91 0.46
C THR A 58 -7.61 -18.02 -0.75
N VAL A 59 -6.93 -19.16 -0.96
CA VAL A 59 -6.13 -19.40 -2.18
C VAL A 59 -7.00 -19.35 -3.43
N LYS A 60 -8.21 -19.91 -3.38
CA LYS A 60 -9.15 -19.85 -4.51
C LYS A 60 -9.63 -18.43 -4.77
N CYS A 61 -9.86 -17.65 -3.73
CA CYS A 61 -10.15 -16.23 -3.87
C CYS A 61 -9.00 -15.48 -4.55
N SER A 62 -7.74 -15.72 -4.15
CA SER A 62 -6.57 -15.10 -4.78
C SER A 62 -6.40 -15.43 -6.27
N GLY A 63 -6.86 -16.61 -6.70
CA GLY A 63 -6.89 -17.03 -8.10
C GLY A 63 -8.15 -16.62 -8.86
N THR A 64 -9.13 -16.00 -8.20
CA THR A 64 -10.41 -15.59 -8.80
C THR A 64 -10.41 -14.08 -9.01
N PRO A 65 -10.54 -13.60 -10.27
CA PRO A 65 -10.72 -12.17 -10.54
C PRO A 65 -11.88 -11.60 -9.73
N ASP A 66 -11.72 -10.37 -9.27
CA ASP A 66 -12.72 -9.64 -8.48
C ASP A 66 -13.11 -10.30 -7.16
N CYS A 67 -12.30 -11.21 -6.60
CA CYS A 67 -12.53 -11.73 -5.27
C CYS A 67 -11.84 -10.86 -4.21
N TYR A 68 -12.64 -10.30 -3.30
CA TYR A 68 -12.19 -9.40 -2.22
C TYR A 68 -12.35 -10.02 -0.82
N GLY A 69 -13.14 -11.09 -0.69
CA GLY A 69 -13.27 -11.82 0.56
C GLY A 69 -13.92 -13.19 0.39
N VAL A 70 -13.91 -13.96 1.47
CA VAL A 70 -14.47 -15.30 1.53
C VAL A 70 -15.29 -15.53 2.79
N ASN A 71 -16.27 -16.42 2.70
CA ASN A 71 -16.82 -17.14 3.85
C ASN A 71 -16.48 -18.61 3.72
N TYR A 72 -16.15 -19.26 4.82
CA TYR A 72 -15.84 -20.68 4.89
C TYR A 72 -16.65 -21.33 6.02
N ASN A 73 -17.43 -22.35 5.69
CA ASN A 73 -18.12 -23.20 6.65
C ASN A 73 -17.34 -24.50 6.85
N SER A 74 -16.81 -24.70 8.05
CA SER A 74 -16.01 -25.87 8.40
C SER A 74 -16.80 -27.17 8.49
N ALA A 75 -18.11 -27.10 8.73
CA ALA A 75 -18.97 -28.29 8.83
C ALA A 75 -19.44 -28.82 7.46
N SER A 76 -19.72 -27.92 6.51
CA SER A 76 -20.16 -28.31 5.16
C SER A 76 -19.06 -28.24 4.09
N HIS A 77 -17.87 -27.75 4.44
CA HIS A 77 -16.77 -27.47 3.50
C HIS A 77 -17.14 -26.43 2.43
N GLU A 78 -18.18 -25.64 2.68
CA GLU A 78 -18.62 -24.60 1.77
C GLU A 78 -17.69 -23.39 1.84
N CYS A 79 -17.30 -22.88 0.67
CA CYS A 79 -16.47 -21.70 0.49
C CYS A 79 -17.17 -20.76 -0.48
N GLU A 80 -17.58 -19.60 0.02
CA GLU A 80 -18.21 -18.55 -0.74
C GLU A 80 -17.16 -17.48 -1.04
N LEU A 81 -17.05 -17.08 -2.29
CA LEU A 81 -16.18 -16.00 -2.76
C LEU A 81 -17.03 -14.76 -3.01
N TYR A 82 -16.55 -13.60 -2.59
CA TYR A 82 -17.28 -12.33 -2.62
C TYR A 82 -16.61 -11.29 -3.51
N SER A 83 -17.41 -10.58 -4.31
CA SER A 83 -16.97 -9.42 -5.09
C SER A 83 -16.93 -8.11 -4.31
N ASN A 84 -17.57 -8.11 -3.14
CA ASN A 84 -17.52 -7.04 -2.17
C ASN A 84 -17.80 -7.66 -0.80
N VAL A 85 -17.15 -7.14 0.22
CA VAL A 85 -17.44 -7.53 1.61
C VAL A 85 -18.33 -6.46 2.22
N GLY A 86 -19.55 -6.85 2.57
CA GLY A 86 -20.46 -6.01 3.33
C GLY A 86 -20.17 -6.09 4.83
N PRO A 87 -21.09 -5.59 5.68
CA PRO A 87 -20.90 -5.58 7.12
C PRO A 87 -20.72 -7.00 7.68
N HIS A 88 -19.95 -7.10 8.76
CA HIS A 88 -19.77 -8.34 9.52
C HIS A 88 -21.03 -8.65 10.34
N HIS A 89 -21.56 -9.87 10.21
CA HIS A 89 -22.56 -10.40 11.14
C HIS A 89 -21.89 -11.30 12.19
N LEU A 90 -22.12 -10.96 13.47
CA LEU A 90 -21.74 -11.75 14.63
C LEU A 90 -23.02 -12.28 15.30
N GLU A 91 -23.65 -13.27 14.69
CA GLU A 91 -24.88 -13.88 15.24
C GLU A 91 -24.63 -15.26 15.86
N GLY A 92 -25.48 -15.63 16.81
CA GLY A 92 -25.52 -16.99 17.36
C GLY A 92 -25.83 -18.02 16.27
N GLY A 93 -25.13 -19.15 16.27
CA GLY A 93 -25.27 -20.20 15.24
C GLY A 93 -24.17 -20.19 14.16
N LEU A 94 -23.20 -19.28 14.23
CA LEU A 94 -22.08 -19.20 13.29
C LEU A 94 -20.82 -19.95 13.74
N SER A 95 -20.88 -20.86 14.72
CA SER A 95 -19.68 -21.53 15.28
C SER A 95 -18.85 -22.32 14.27
N THR A 96 -19.44 -22.72 13.14
CA THR A 96 -18.77 -23.42 12.05
C THR A 96 -18.31 -22.48 10.94
N TRP A 97 -18.72 -21.22 10.96
CA TRP A 97 -18.36 -20.24 9.96
C TRP A 97 -17.11 -19.45 10.35
N SER A 98 -16.31 -19.15 9.35
CA SER A 98 -15.21 -18.19 9.44
C SER A 98 -15.22 -17.38 8.17
N ASN A 99 -14.89 -16.10 8.27
CA ASN A 99 -14.77 -15.25 7.09
C ASN A 99 -13.34 -14.74 6.94
N GLY A 100 -12.94 -14.48 5.71
CA GLY A 100 -11.59 -14.09 5.36
C GLY A 100 -11.65 -12.93 4.38
N VAL A 101 -11.32 -11.73 4.84
CA VAL A 101 -11.12 -10.60 3.92
C VAL A 101 -9.73 -10.73 3.34
N ARG A 102 -9.63 -10.66 2.02
CA ARG A 102 -8.32 -10.50 1.39
C ARG A 102 -7.76 -9.21 1.97
N GLU A 103 -6.57 -9.29 2.57
CA GLU A 103 -5.86 -8.13 3.09
C GLU A 103 -5.59 -7.21 1.92
N ILE A 104 -6.54 -6.31 1.72
CA ILE A 104 -6.46 -5.31 0.68
C ILE A 104 -5.97 -4.03 1.33
N CYS A 105 -6.28 -3.70 2.60
CA CYS A 105 -6.07 -2.34 3.10
C CYS A 105 -6.05 -2.04 4.63
N ASP A 106 -5.96 -2.99 5.59
CA ASP A 106 -6.32 -2.66 7.00
C ASP A 106 -5.27 -2.86 8.12
N VAL A 107 -4.01 -3.17 7.80
CA VAL A 107 -2.96 -3.19 8.85
C VAL A 107 -2.18 -1.87 8.84
N PRO A 108 -2.30 -1.03 9.89
CA PRO A 108 -1.40 0.10 10.03
C PRO A 108 0.00 -0.45 10.31
N TYR A 109 0.98 -0.15 9.46
CA TYR A 109 2.37 -0.47 9.78
C TYR A 109 3.04 0.75 10.44
N GLY A 110 3.74 0.69 11.57
CA GLY A 110 4.36 1.89 12.18
C GLY A 110 3.57 2.47 13.35
N PRO A 111 3.84 3.72 13.80
CA PRO A 111 4.62 4.80 13.15
C PRO A 111 6.12 4.51 13.00
N PHE A 112 6.78 5.25 12.10
CA PHE A 112 8.24 5.17 11.86
C PHE A 112 8.93 6.46 12.28
N GLY A 113 10.19 6.33 12.71
CA GLY A 113 10.98 7.43 13.26
C GLY A 113 10.78 7.62 14.77
N GLY A 114 11.12 8.80 15.26
CA GLY A 114 11.14 9.12 16.69
C GLY A 114 9.79 9.45 17.30
N ALA A 115 9.73 9.44 18.63
CA ALA A 115 8.53 9.78 19.39
C ALA A 115 8.27 11.30 19.54
N GLY A 116 9.16 12.16 19.04
CA GLY A 116 9.11 13.61 19.28
C GLY A 116 8.35 14.38 18.20
N GLY A 117 7.54 15.35 18.60
CA GLY A 117 6.73 16.22 17.74
C GLY A 117 5.20 16.03 17.86
N ASN A 118 4.41 16.70 17.02
CA ASN A 118 2.96 16.58 16.94
C ASN A 118 2.53 15.45 16.01
N ARG A 119 1.53 14.67 16.42
CA ARG A 119 0.92 13.65 15.58
C ARG A 119 -0.03 14.31 14.58
N PHE A 120 -0.09 13.78 13.36
CA PHE A 120 -1.10 14.17 12.39
C PHE A 120 -1.73 12.96 11.69
N SER A 121 -2.85 13.21 11.03
CA SER A 121 -3.60 12.24 10.25
C SER A 121 -4.18 12.93 9.02
N ASP A 122 -4.10 12.28 7.86
CA ASP A 122 -4.77 12.72 6.63
C ASP A 122 -6.13 12.01 6.43
N LEU A 123 -6.64 11.36 7.48
CA LEU A 123 -7.92 10.66 7.47
C LEU A 123 -9.07 11.52 6.94
N ASP A 124 -9.12 12.78 7.37
CA ASP A 124 -10.16 13.73 6.99
C ASP A 124 -10.00 14.24 5.54
N TYR A 125 -9.00 13.80 4.78
CA TYR A 125 -8.82 14.17 3.38
C TYR A 125 -9.13 13.02 2.42
N ALA A 126 -9.22 11.78 2.90
CA ALA A 126 -9.50 10.62 2.07
C ALA A 126 -10.85 10.72 1.30
N TYR A 127 -11.84 11.42 1.86
CA TYR A 127 -13.13 11.64 1.19
C TYR A 127 -13.04 12.57 -0.04
N LYS A 128 -11.92 13.30 -0.23
CA LYS A 128 -11.69 14.16 -1.40
C LYS A 128 -11.32 13.37 -2.66
N GLY A 129 -10.96 12.10 -2.52
CA GLY A 129 -10.58 11.23 -3.62
C GLY A 129 -9.30 10.45 -3.33
N HIS A 130 -8.80 9.73 -4.32
CA HIS A 130 -7.51 9.03 -4.23
C HIS A 130 -6.34 10.02 -4.21
N ILE A 131 -5.16 9.56 -3.77
CA ILE A 131 -3.93 10.35 -3.85
C ILE A 131 -3.60 10.60 -5.32
N THR A 132 -3.61 11.87 -5.73
CA THR A 132 -3.25 12.35 -7.07
C THR A 132 -1.85 12.96 -7.12
N GLY A 133 -1.16 13.06 -5.99
CA GLY A 133 0.16 13.66 -5.90
C GLY A 133 0.68 13.77 -4.47
N PHE A 134 1.91 14.21 -4.34
CA PHE A 134 2.51 14.51 -3.05
C PHE A 134 3.57 15.61 -3.20
N ASP A 135 3.74 16.37 -2.13
CA ASP A 135 4.85 17.29 -1.95
C ASP A 135 5.69 16.84 -0.76
N LEU A 136 6.99 16.98 -0.88
CA LEU A 136 7.95 16.57 0.13
C LEU A 136 9.10 17.55 0.17
N GLN A 137 9.65 17.80 1.36
CA GLN A 137 10.90 18.53 1.53
C GLN A 137 11.88 17.64 2.27
N TYR A 138 13.11 17.58 1.77
CA TYR A 138 14.18 16.78 2.35
C TYR A 138 15.49 17.54 2.36
N GLY A 139 16.43 17.11 3.20
CA GLY A 139 17.76 17.67 3.25
C GLY A 139 18.80 16.69 3.75
N HIS A 140 19.88 17.25 4.29
CA HIS A 140 21.05 16.51 4.72
C HIS A 140 20.86 15.72 6.02
N ASP A 141 19.69 15.82 6.67
CA ASP A 141 19.34 15.07 7.90
C ASP A 141 18.07 14.20 7.73
N GLY A 142 17.50 14.16 6.52
CA GLY A 142 16.34 13.31 6.18
C GLY A 142 15.15 14.09 5.64
N ILE A 143 13.95 13.60 5.94
CA ILE A 143 12.68 14.22 5.52
C ILE A 143 12.25 15.30 6.51
N TYR A 144 11.97 16.50 5.99
CA TYR A 144 11.57 17.65 6.79
C TYR A 144 10.08 17.91 6.75
N SER A 145 9.42 17.71 5.61
CA SER A 145 7.96 17.76 5.53
C SER A 145 7.38 16.90 4.42
N ILE A 146 6.10 16.59 4.57
CA ILE A 146 5.29 15.88 3.58
C ILE A 146 3.88 16.46 3.51
N ARG A 147 3.29 16.40 2.33
CA ARG A 147 1.88 16.69 2.04
C ARG A 147 1.40 15.70 0.97
N PHE A 148 0.23 15.12 1.15
CA PHE A 148 -0.45 14.39 0.06
C PHE A 148 -1.50 15.27 -0.58
N VAL A 149 -1.80 14.98 -1.85
CA VAL A 149 -2.84 15.65 -2.63
C VAL A 149 -3.91 14.61 -2.92
N TYR A 150 -5.13 14.81 -2.42
CA TYR A 150 -6.26 13.90 -2.58
C TYR A 150 -7.27 14.51 -3.55
N GLY A 151 -7.56 13.84 -4.67
CA GLY A 151 -8.49 14.35 -5.69
C GLY A 151 -8.14 15.75 -6.20
N GLY A 152 -6.85 16.09 -6.27
CA GLY A 152 -6.36 17.43 -6.63
C GLY A 152 -6.36 18.46 -5.49
N VAL A 153 -6.80 18.09 -4.27
CA VAL A 153 -6.79 18.97 -3.08
C VAL A 153 -5.61 18.62 -2.17
N GLY A 154 -4.65 19.54 -2.02
CA GLY A 154 -3.52 19.37 -1.11
C GLY A 154 -3.94 19.44 0.36
N THR A 155 -3.41 18.55 1.20
CA THR A 155 -3.57 18.63 2.66
C THR A 155 -2.71 19.76 3.26
N SER A 156 -2.78 19.96 4.58
CA SER A 156 -1.79 20.81 5.25
C SER A 156 -0.40 20.18 5.15
N ILE A 157 0.62 21.00 4.86
CA ILE A 157 2.02 20.55 4.98
C ILE A 157 2.28 20.17 6.45
N ARG A 158 2.89 19.01 6.66
CA ARG A 158 3.28 18.49 7.98
C ARG A 158 4.79 18.45 8.06
N GLY A 159 5.37 18.98 9.13
CA GLY A 159 6.79 19.22 9.20
C GLY A 159 7.17 20.66 8.89
N GLN A 160 8.47 20.87 8.70
CA GLN A 160 9.05 22.18 8.43
C GLN A 160 9.36 22.34 6.94
N THR A 161 9.50 23.58 6.49
CA THR A 161 9.83 23.92 5.10
C THR A 161 11.30 24.30 4.80
N PRO A 162 12.34 23.93 5.58
CA PRO A 162 13.69 23.97 5.05
C PRO A 162 13.87 22.79 4.08
N GLY A 163 14.82 22.90 3.15
CA GLY A 163 15.27 21.79 2.32
C GLY A 163 14.93 21.88 0.83
N THR A 164 15.22 20.79 0.13
CA THR A 164 14.97 20.61 -1.31
C THR A 164 13.51 20.21 -1.52
N PRO A 165 12.70 21.03 -2.21
CA PRO A 165 11.32 20.70 -2.47
C PRO A 165 11.20 19.68 -3.61
N VAL A 166 10.25 18.77 -3.45
CA VAL A 166 9.81 17.80 -4.45
C VAL A 166 8.29 17.93 -4.56
N SER A 167 7.79 18.03 -5.78
CA SER A 167 6.37 17.99 -6.07
C SER A 167 6.14 16.97 -7.18
N VAL A 168 5.27 16.01 -6.94
CA VAL A 168 4.94 14.94 -7.88
C VAL A 168 3.45 14.91 -8.07
N VAL A 169 3.04 14.95 -9.34
CA VAL A 169 1.67 14.68 -9.77
C VAL A 169 1.63 13.28 -10.35
N LEU A 170 0.73 12.45 -9.83
CA LEU A 170 0.50 11.11 -10.32
C LEU A 170 -0.40 11.17 -11.56
N SER A 171 -0.13 10.30 -12.52
CA SER A 171 -0.95 10.19 -13.72
C SER A 171 -2.35 9.63 -13.42
N ASN A 172 -3.30 9.82 -14.34
CA ASN A 172 -4.64 9.25 -14.19
C ASN A 172 -4.52 7.71 -14.10
N ASN A 173 -5.04 7.11 -13.03
CA ASN A 173 -4.94 5.68 -12.67
C ASN A 173 -3.58 5.22 -12.11
N GLU A 174 -2.70 6.15 -11.76
CA GLU A 174 -1.51 5.85 -10.98
C GLU A 174 -1.84 5.88 -9.49
N PHE A 175 -1.45 4.83 -8.77
CA PHE A 175 -1.68 4.68 -7.34
C PHE A 175 -0.43 4.12 -6.67
N ILE A 176 -0.12 4.65 -5.50
CA ILE A 176 0.94 4.14 -4.65
C ILE A 176 0.53 2.75 -4.15
N HIS A 177 1.44 1.78 -4.16
CA HIS A 177 1.18 0.45 -3.58
C HIS A 177 2.32 -0.01 -2.67
N THR A 178 3.45 0.68 -2.66
CA THR A 178 4.53 0.44 -1.72
C THR A 178 5.20 1.75 -1.36
N VAL A 179 5.54 1.88 -0.08
CA VAL A 179 6.23 3.03 0.48
C VAL A 179 7.45 2.40 1.17
N ARG A 180 8.68 2.86 0.89
CA ARG A 180 9.92 2.37 1.56
C ARG A 180 10.55 3.45 2.44
N VAL A 181 10.64 3.20 3.75
CA VAL A 181 11.22 4.15 4.72
C VAL A 181 12.64 3.70 5.01
N THR A 182 13.52 4.65 5.26
CA THR A 182 14.66 4.42 6.14
C THR A 182 14.55 5.31 7.37
N GLU A 183 14.96 4.79 8.52
CA GLU A 183 15.08 5.57 9.75
C GLU A 183 16.52 6.04 9.92
N TYR A 184 16.68 7.33 10.26
CA TYR A 184 17.97 7.89 10.60
C TYR A 184 18.16 7.84 12.13
N GLN A 185 19.17 7.10 12.59
CA GLN A 185 19.51 6.95 14.01
C GLN A 185 20.57 7.98 14.45
N GLY A 186 20.31 9.26 14.19
CA GLY A 186 21.10 10.36 14.74
C GLY A 186 20.70 10.71 16.18
N VAL A 187 21.09 11.90 16.63
CA VAL A 187 20.63 12.48 17.92
C VAL A 187 19.09 12.54 18.00
N TYR A 188 18.44 12.64 16.84
CA TYR A 188 17.00 12.52 16.68
C TYR A 188 16.69 11.32 15.80
N LEU A 189 15.76 10.47 16.25
CA LEU A 189 15.15 9.46 15.41
C LEU A 189 14.24 10.18 14.40
N LEU A 190 14.70 10.29 13.17
CA LEU A 190 13.97 10.94 12.07
C LEU A 190 13.68 9.94 10.96
N VAL A 191 12.73 10.28 10.10
CA VAL A 191 12.58 9.60 8.82
C VAL A 191 13.76 10.03 7.94
N GLY A 192 14.68 9.10 7.69
CA GLY A 192 15.90 9.33 6.92
C GLY A 192 15.61 9.47 5.44
N SER A 193 14.90 8.51 4.85
CA SER A 193 14.47 8.58 3.45
C SER A 193 13.10 7.96 3.21
N ILE A 194 12.46 8.39 2.11
CA ILE A 194 11.18 7.85 1.62
C ILE A 194 11.31 7.55 0.13
N ALA A 195 10.83 6.37 -0.28
CA ALA A 195 10.58 6.06 -1.69
C ALA A 195 9.12 5.63 -1.93
N LEU A 196 8.51 6.32 -2.90
CA LEU A 196 7.22 6.14 -3.56
C LEU A 196 7.21 5.00 -4.58
N VAL A 197 6.53 3.86 -4.42
CA VAL A 197 6.35 2.91 -5.54
C VAL A 197 4.89 2.87 -5.94
N THR A 198 4.63 3.20 -7.20
CA THR A 198 3.31 3.14 -7.82
C THR A 198 3.23 1.97 -8.80
N ASN A 199 2.04 1.75 -9.34
CA ASN A 199 1.84 0.77 -10.40
C ASN A 199 2.58 1.11 -11.71
N THR A 200 3.03 2.34 -11.90
CA THR A 200 3.64 2.86 -13.13
C THR A 200 5.06 3.39 -12.95
N ALA A 201 5.45 3.81 -11.75
CA ALA A 201 6.73 4.51 -11.50
C ALA A 201 7.27 4.26 -10.08
N CYS A 202 8.53 4.65 -9.91
CA CYS A 202 9.19 4.75 -8.61
C CYS A 202 9.67 6.20 -8.40
N TYR A 203 9.35 6.78 -7.26
CA TYR A 203 9.71 8.13 -6.86
C TYR A 203 10.63 8.09 -5.64
N GLY A 204 11.74 8.82 -5.68
CA GLY A 204 12.78 8.77 -4.66
C GLY A 204 13.81 7.67 -4.94
N PRO A 205 14.62 7.29 -3.95
CA PRO A 205 14.59 7.75 -2.55
C PRO A 205 14.81 9.26 -2.42
N TYR A 206 14.02 9.91 -1.57
CA TYR A 206 14.24 11.29 -1.13
C TYR A 206 14.77 11.27 0.30
N GLY A 207 15.74 12.12 0.63
CA GLY A 207 16.43 12.10 1.93
C GLY A 207 17.74 11.30 1.89
N ILE A 208 18.12 10.74 3.04
CA ILE A 208 19.40 10.05 3.25
C ILE A 208 19.18 8.54 3.34
N GLU A 209 19.87 7.77 2.50
CA GLU A 209 19.86 6.30 2.58
C GLU A 209 20.95 5.72 3.48
N THR A 210 21.83 6.55 4.05
CA THR A 210 22.96 6.08 4.85
C THR A 210 22.51 5.65 6.25
N SER A 211 22.01 4.43 6.36
CA SER A 211 22.15 3.68 7.60
C SER A 211 22.97 2.42 7.31
N PRO A 212 24.09 2.17 8.03
CA PRO A 212 24.94 0.98 7.84
C PRO A 212 24.26 -0.35 8.23
N VAL A 213 22.94 -0.37 8.41
CA VAL A 213 22.23 -1.58 8.86
C VAL A 213 21.83 -2.41 7.64
N SER A 214 22.64 -3.44 7.42
CA SER A 214 22.30 -4.66 6.68
C SER A 214 20.81 -5.00 6.73
N GLY A 215 20.14 -4.90 5.58
CA GLY A 215 19.10 -5.85 5.17
C GLY A 215 17.71 -5.75 5.78
N LYS A 216 17.31 -4.69 6.49
CA LYS A 216 15.92 -4.57 6.99
C LYS A 216 15.11 -3.56 6.19
N ARG A 217 14.28 -4.09 5.29
CA ARG A 217 13.18 -3.36 4.61
C ARG A 217 12.02 -3.26 5.61
N ILE A 218 11.58 -2.04 5.93
CA ILE A 218 10.51 -1.80 6.89
C ILE A 218 9.41 -0.95 6.19
N PHE A 219 8.15 -1.30 6.43
CA PHE A 219 6.95 -0.97 5.64
C PHE A 219 6.04 0.03 6.38
N PHE A 220 5.39 0.99 5.71
CA PHE A 220 4.70 2.19 6.27
C PHE A 220 3.24 2.08 6.75
N ALA A 221 2.84 3.04 7.61
CA ALA A 221 1.49 3.22 8.14
C ALA A 221 0.64 3.82 7.06
N ILE A 222 -0.07 2.93 6.41
CA ILE A 222 -1.14 3.28 5.52
C ILE A 222 -2.43 2.87 6.24
N PHE A 223 -3.23 3.84 6.67
CA PHE A 223 -4.61 3.60 7.09
C PHE A 223 -5.51 3.71 5.87
N ASN A 224 -6.70 3.14 5.94
CA ASN A 224 -7.76 3.42 4.99
C ASN A 224 -9.07 3.64 5.75
N VAL A 225 -9.76 4.75 5.47
CA VAL A 225 -11.19 4.87 5.74
C VAL A 225 -11.97 4.60 4.47
N MET A 226 -12.87 3.62 4.59
CA MET A 226 -14.01 3.49 3.69
C MET A 226 -14.90 4.72 3.89
N VAL A 227 -14.97 5.59 2.89
CA VAL A 227 -16.17 6.40 2.70
C VAL A 227 -17.10 5.59 1.81
N ASN A 228 -18.03 4.87 2.43
CA ASN A 228 -19.16 4.29 1.73
C ASN A 228 -20.01 5.43 1.16
N PHE A 229 -19.84 5.74 -0.13
CA PHE A 229 -20.94 6.32 -0.89
C PHE A 229 -21.84 5.18 -1.36
N VAL A 230 -22.88 4.91 -0.58
CA VAL A 230 -24.07 4.24 -1.11
C VAL A 230 -24.75 5.27 -2.02
N HIS A 231 -24.34 5.33 -3.29
CA HIS A 231 -25.20 5.92 -4.30
C HIS A 231 -26.21 4.85 -4.72
N LEU A 232 -27.41 4.92 -4.15
CA LEU A 232 -28.56 4.24 -4.72
C LEU A 232 -28.72 4.73 -6.17
N ASN A 233 -28.78 3.77 -7.10
CA ASN A 233 -29.04 3.87 -8.54
C ASN A 233 -27.81 3.97 -9.47
N GLY A 234 -27.30 2.79 -9.86
CA GLY A 234 -26.84 2.54 -11.23
C GLY A 234 -25.32 2.68 -11.48
N TYR A 235 -24.64 1.53 -11.48
CA TYR A 235 -23.38 1.22 -12.19
C TYR A 235 -22.30 2.32 -12.33
N ASN A 236 -21.23 2.18 -11.55
CA ASN A 236 -19.85 1.98 -12.03
C ASN A 236 -18.95 1.58 -10.84
N ALA A 237 -18.47 0.34 -10.84
CA ALA A 237 -17.52 -0.14 -9.85
C ALA A 237 -16.12 0.40 -10.19
N TYR A 238 -15.65 1.40 -9.45
CA TYR A 238 -14.24 1.79 -9.50
C TYR A 238 -13.43 0.81 -8.65
N ASN A 239 -12.36 0.26 -9.23
CA ASN A 239 -11.36 -0.52 -8.51
C ASN A 239 -10.62 0.40 -7.53
N THR A 240 -11.13 0.53 -6.31
CA THR A 240 -10.50 1.35 -5.26
C THR A 240 -9.28 0.61 -4.72
N LYS A 241 -8.08 1.18 -4.93
CA LYS A 241 -6.83 0.73 -4.33
C LYS A 241 -6.36 1.85 -3.42
N CYS A 242 -6.47 1.62 -2.12
CA CYS A 242 -6.46 2.70 -1.15
C CYS A 242 -5.06 2.86 -0.51
N VAL A 243 -4.58 4.10 -0.49
CA VAL A 243 -3.41 4.54 0.27
C VAL A 243 -3.81 5.80 1.03
N GLN A 244 -3.67 5.78 2.35
CA GLN A 244 -3.77 6.97 3.20
C GLN A 244 -2.68 6.89 4.28
N LEU A 245 -1.86 7.93 4.48
CA LEU A 245 -0.83 7.91 5.54
C LEU A 245 -1.39 8.39 6.89
N LEU A 246 -0.89 7.81 7.97
CA LEU A 246 -1.19 8.29 9.31
C LEU A 246 0.07 8.33 10.17
N SER A 247 0.33 9.52 10.67
CA SER A 247 1.34 9.88 11.65
C SER A 247 2.79 9.76 11.17
N MET A 248 3.34 10.89 10.72
CA MET A 248 4.71 11.26 11.09
C MET A 248 4.65 12.21 12.28
N VAL A 249 5.72 12.26 13.06
CA VAL A 249 5.81 13.11 14.24
C VAL A 249 6.50 14.43 13.85
N ASP A 250 5.78 15.55 13.97
CA ASP A 250 6.13 16.88 13.44
C ASP A 250 6.86 17.75 14.49
N LYS A 251 8.06 18.27 14.19
CA LYS A 251 8.82 19.11 15.14
C LYS A 251 8.40 20.58 15.15
#